data_AF-A0A846H4Z4-F1
#
_entry.id   AF-A0A846H4Z4-F1
#
_cell.length_a   1.000
_cell.length_b   1.000
_cell.length_c   1.000
_cell.angle_alpha   90.00
_cell.angle_beta   90.00
_cell.angle_gamma   90.00
#
_symmetry.space_group_name_H-M   'P 1'
#
loop_
_entity.id
_entity.type
_entity.pdbx_description
1 polymer ?
#
loop_
_entity_poly.entity_id
_entity_poly.type
_entity_poly.pdbx_seq_one_letter_code
_entity_poly.pdbx_strand_id
1 'polypeptide(L)' 'MLRVNKKIVTDEAMRPVAVLIDYQDWQRIEQILNAYQSQQEDFDLNKYAGVIQLTQDPLEYQQQSRDE' A
#
# COMPACT_ATOMS: atom_id res chain seq x y z
N MET A 1 -5.52 -18.27 4.31
CA MET A 1 -6.09 -16.93 4.09
C MET A 1 -7.01 -16.61 5.26
N LEU A 2 -6.78 -15.48 5.95
CA LEU A 2 -7.63 -15.04 7.05
C LEU A 2 -8.99 -14.63 6.46
N ARG A 3 -10.09 -15.25 6.92
CA ARG A 3 -11.44 -14.79 6.57
C ARG A 3 -11.77 -13.65 7.51
N VAL A 4 -11.87 -12.44 6.97
CA VAL A 4 -12.23 -11.23 7.71
C VAL A 4 -13.57 -10.76 7.19
N ASN A 5 -14.55 -10.64 8.09
CA ASN A 5 -15.82 -10.04 7.75
C ASN A 5 -15.64 -8.52 7.72
N LYS A 6 -15.74 -7.94 6.53
CA LYS A 6 -15.65 -6.49 6.35
C LYS A 6 -16.88 -5.96 5.62
N LYS A 7 -17.37 -4.81 6.06
CA LYS A 7 -18.42 -4.05 5.39
C LYS A 7 -17.85 -2.72 4.91
N ILE A 8 -17.97 -2.45 3.62
CA ILE A 8 -17.61 -1.16 3.05
C ILE A 8 -18.79 -0.22 3.27
N VAL A 9 -18.51 0.93 3.89
CA VAL A 9 -19.47 2.01 4.09
C VAL A 9 -19.24 3.02 2.97
N THR A 10 -20.30 3.36 2.26
CA THR A 10 -20.30 4.34 1.17
C THR A 10 -21.03 5.61 1.58
N ASP A 11 -20.62 6.74 1.00
CA ASP A 11 -21.34 8.02 1.12
C ASP A 11 -22.59 8.07 0.22
N GLU A 12 -23.25 9.23 0.22
CA GLU A 12 -24.44 9.51 -0.59
C GLU A 12 -24.18 9.42 -2.11
N ALA A 13 -22.93 9.60 -2.54
CA ALA A 13 -22.49 9.47 -3.92
C ALA A 13 -22.00 8.05 -4.27
N MET A 14 -22.27 7.06 -3.41
CA MET A 14 -21.84 5.66 -3.55
C MET A 14 -20.30 5.49 -3.57
N ARG A 15 -19.55 6.44 -3.02
CA ARG A 15 -18.09 6.36 -2.90
C ARG A 15 -17.72 5.72 -1.58
N PRO A 16 -16.74 4.80 -1.55
CA PRO A 16 -16.31 4.15 -0.31
C PRO A 16 -15.61 5.16 0.59
N VAL A 17 -16.08 5.31 1.83
CA VAL A 17 -15.52 6.26 2.81
C VAL A 17 -14.92 5.57 4.03
N ALA A 18 -15.41 4.39 4.40
CA ALA A 18 -14.90 3.66 5.55
C ALA A 18 -15.08 2.15 5.37
N VAL A 19 -14.33 1.38 6.15
CA VAL A 19 -14.48 -0.07 6.24
C VAL A 19 -14.74 -0.42 7.70
N LEU A 20 -15.88 -1.07 7.96
CA LEU A 20 -16.21 -1.61 9.26
C LEU A 20 -15.75 -3.06 9.32
N ILE A 21 -15.02 -3.40 10.38
CA ILE A 21 -14.51 -4.74 10.65
C ILE A 21 -14.94 -5.10 12.06
N ASP A 22 -15.37 -6.34 12.28
CA ASP A 22 -15.68 -6.82 13.62
C ASP A 22 -14.44 -6.72 14.52
N TYR A 23 -14.66 -6.32 15.77
CA TYR A 23 -13.56 -6.04 16.70
C TYR A 23 -12.63 -7.24 16.91
N GLN A 24 -13.16 -8.46 16.94
CA GLN A 24 -12.36 -9.69 17.07
C GLN A 24 -11.44 -9.91 15.86
N ASP A 25 -11.95 -9.65 14.67
CA ASP A 25 -11.17 -9.75 13.43
C ASP A 25 -10.10 -8.65 13.39
N TRP A 26 -10.44 -7.43 13.84
CA TRP A 26 -9.49 -6.33 13.99
C TRP A 26 -8.31 -6.71 14.90
N GLN A 27 -8.59 -7.22 16.10
CA GLN A 27 -7.53 -7.64 17.04
C GLN A 27 -6.63 -8.74 16.44
N ARG A 28 -7.20 -9.65 15.67
CA ARG A 28 -6.43 -10.72 15.02
C ARG A 28 -5.53 -10.17 13.91
N ILE A 29 -6.01 -9.21 13.13
CA ILE A 29 -5.21 -8.50 12.12
C ILE A 29 -4.06 -7.77 12.81
N GLU A 30 -4.33 -7.06 13.90
CA GLU A 30 -3.31 -6.32 14.67
C GLU A 30 -2.20 -7.25 15.19
N GLN A 31 -2.55 -8.41 15.75
CA GLN A 31 -1.56 -9.41 16.18
C GLN A 31 -0.67 -9.89 15.02
N ILE A 32 -1.26 -10.13 13.85
CA ILE A 32 -0.52 -10.54 12.66
C ILE A 32 0.42 -9.41 12.23
N LEU A 33 -0.09 -8.18 12.09
CA LEU A 33 0.71 -7.02 11.68
C LEU A 33 1.90 -6.77 12.62
N ASN A 34 1.70 -6.88 13.93
CA ASN A 34 2.79 -6.75 14.90
C ASN A 34 3.86 -7.84 14.74
N ALA A 35 3.45 -9.09 14.47
CA ALA A 35 4.38 -10.19 14.19
C ALA A 35 5.14 -9.98 12.87
N TYR A 36 4.51 -9.39 11.86
CA TYR A 36 5.17 -9.03 10.59
C TYR A 36 6.11 -7.84 10.75
N GLN A 37 5.77 -6.83 11.55
CA GLN A 37 6.61 -5.66 11.76
C GLN A 37 7.91 -6.00 12.49
N SER A 38 7.88 -7.01 13.36
CA SER A 38 9.09 -7.57 13.98
C SER A 38 9.92 -8.45 13.04
N GLN A 39 9.39 -8.80 11.87
CA GLN A 39 10.10 -9.52 10.79
C GLN A 39 10.49 -8.60 9.62
N GLN A 40 10.05 -7.34 9.61
CA GLN A 40 10.51 -6.39 8.61
C GLN A 40 11.99 -6.12 8.87
N GLU A 41 12.84 -6.56 7.94
CA GLU A 41 14.21 -6.05 7.85
C GLU A 41 14.17 -4.53 7.88
N ASP A 42 15.12 -3.95 8.60
CA ASP A 42 15.29 -2.50 8.69
C ASP A 42 15.43 -1.94 7.28
N PHE A 43 14.32 -1.46 6.72
CA PHE A 43 14.26 -1.00 5.34
C PHE A 43 14.80 0.43 5.32
N ASP A 44 16.12 0.53 5.35
CA ASP A 44 16.80 1.81 5.31
C ASP A 44 16.60 2.44 3.92
N LEU A 45 15.72 3.44 3.84
CA LEU A 45 15.52 4.25 2.63
C LEU A 45 16.78 5.03 2.24
N ASN A 46 17.71 5.27 3.17
CA ASN A 46 18.97 5.94 2.87
C ASN A 46 19.85 5.15 1.90
N LYS A 47 19.68 3.83 1.78
CA LYS A 47 20.39 3.03 0.77
C LYS A 47 20.10 3.47 -0.68
N TYR A 48 18.99 4.16 -0.90
CA TYR A 48 18.59 4.72 -2.19
C TYR A 48 18.76 6.25 -2.26
N ALA A 49 19.23 6.89 -1.18
CA ALA A 49 19.45 8.33 -1.18
C ALA A 49 20.55 8.70 -2.17
N GLY A 50 20.26 9.62 -3.10
CA GLY A 50 21.19 10.04 -4.14
C GLY A 50 21.43 9.02 -5.26
N VAL A 51 20.76 7.86 -5.23
CA VAL A 51 20.85 6.84 -6.27
C VAL A 51 19.55 6.85 -7.09
N ILE A 52 19.59 7.46 -8.27
CA ILE A 52 18.52 7.32 -9.26
C ILE A 52 19.02 6.35 -10.34
N GLN A 53 18.61 5.09 -10.26
CA GLN A 53 18.84 4.11 -11.32
C GLN A 53 17.67 4.16 -12.31
N LEU A 54 17.81 5.00 -13.34
CA LEU A 54 16.84 5.06 -14.42
C LEU A 54 17.11 3.92 -15.40
N THR A 55 16.07 3.13 -15.71
CA THR A 55 16.14 2.05 -16.70
C THR A 55 16.01 2.53 -18.14
N GLN A 56 15.57 3.77 -18.33
CA GLN A 56 15.37 4.42 -19.62
C GLN A 56 15.73 5.90 -19.50
N ASP A 57 16.10 6.52 -20.61
CA ASP A 57 16.36 7.95 -20.62
C ASP A 57 15.05 8.74 -20.33
N PRO A 58 15.07 9.70 -19.40
CA PRO A 58 13.86 10.46 -19.03
C PRO A 58 13.24 11.24 -20.18
N LEU A 59 14.06 11.74 -21.10
CA LEU A 59 13.59 12.55 -22.23
C LEU A 59 12.90 11.66 -23.25
N GLU A 60 13.46 10.47 -23.52
CA GLU A 60 12.83 9.47 -24.38
C GLU A 60 11.47 9.02 -23.83
N TYR A 61 11.40 8.72 -22.53
CA TYR A 61 10.13 8.35 -21.89
C TYR A 61 9.09 9.48 -21.98
N GLN A 62 9.52 10.73 -21.76
CA GLN A 62 8.63 11.88 -21.82
C GLN A 62 8.06 12.10 -23.23
N GLN A 63 8.85 11.83 -24.27
CA GLN A 63 8.40 11.91 -25.66
C GLN A 63 7.37 10.82 -25.93
N GLN A 64 7.66 9.57 -25.55
CA GLN A 64 6.74 8.45 -25.76
C GLN A 64 5.37 8.69 -25.09
N SER A 65 5.33 9.16 -23.84
CA SER A 65 4.06 9.45 -23.15
C SER A 65 3.31 10.66 -23.69
N ARG A 66 3.95 11.53 -24.48
CA ARG A 66 3.28 12.68 -25.13
C ARG A 66 2.70 12.31 -26.49
N ASP A 67 3.24 11.29 -27.14
CA ASP A 67 2.80 10.80 -28.44
C ASP A 67 1.80 9.62 -28.34
N GLU A 68 1.50 9.13 -27.12
CA GLU A 68 0.33 8.28 -26.78
C GLU A 68 -0.96 9.10 -26.59
#